data_AF-A0A6B3GTD5-F1
#
_entry.id   AF-A0A6B3GTD5-F1
#
_cell.length_a   1.000
_cell.length_b   1.000
_cell.length_c   1.000
_cell.angle_alpha   90.00
_cell.angle_beta   90.00
_cell.angle_gamma   90.00
#
_symmetry.space_group_name_H-M   'P 1'
#
loop_
_entity.id
_entity.type
_entity.pdbx_description
1 polymer ?
#
loop_
_entity_poly.entity_id
_entity_poly.type
_entity_poly.pdbx_seq_one_letter_code
_entity_poly.pdbx_strand_id
1 'polypeptide(L)'
;IGALLSAIGIAGMDRLVQRNVLAMSGRAVEAAGDVSTLLLDKTGTITLGNRQAAEFVPVQGVKETELADAAQLSSLADETPEGRSIVVLAK
;
A
#
# COMPACT_ATOMS: atom_id res chain seq x y z
N ILE A 1 -38.97 16.76 -10.57
CA ILE A 1 -37.51 16.90 -10.72
C ILE A 1 -36.78 16.59 -9.40
N GLY A 2 -37.21 17.13 -8.24
CA GLY A 2 -36.56 16.84 -6.94
C GLY A 2 -36.44 15.36 -6.54
N ALA A 3 -37.44 14.52 -6.84
CA ALA A 3 -37.39 13.08 -6.52
C ALA A 3 -36.31 12.30 -7.31
N LEU A 4 -35.94 12.77 -8.50
CA LEU A 4 -34.93 12.10 -9.35
C LEU A 4 -33.51 12.38 -8.85
N LEU A 5 -33.26 13.57 -8.31
CA LEU A 5 -31.96 13.92 -7.74
C LEU A 5 -31.62 13.02 -6.54
N SER A 6 -32.60 12.76 -5.67
CA SER A 6 -32.44 11.84 -4.54
C SER A 6 -32.18 10.39 -4.99
N ALA A 7 -32.87 9.93 -6.04
CA ALA A 7 -32.65 8.59 -6.58
C ALA A 7 -31.24 8.42 -7.19
N ILE A 8 -30.73 9.43 -7.88
CA ILE A 8 -29.37 9.44 -8.45
C ILE A 8 -28.33 9.39 -7.34
N GLY A 9 -28.48 10.19 -6.29
CA GLY A 9 -27.57 10.18 -5.15
C GLY A 9 -27.51 8.82 -4.45
N ILE A 10 -28.66 8.18 -4.21
CA ILE A 10 -28.72 6.85 -3.59
C ILE A 10 -28.08 5.79 -4.49
N ALA A 11 -28.38 5.79 -5.79
CA ALA A 11 -27.77 4.86 -6.74
C ALA A 11 -26.24 5.04 -6.85
N GLY A 12 -25.76 6.28 -6.78
CA GLY A 12 -24.32 6.59 -6.75
C GLY A 12 -23.63 6.04 -5.49
N MET A 13 -24.25 6.20 -4.32
CA MET A 13 -23.72 5.65 -3.07
C MET A 13 -23.70 4.11 -3.06
N ASP A 14 -24.79 3.47 -3.51
CA ASP A 14 -24.86 2.00 -3.57
C ASP A 14 -23.74 1.40 -4.45
N ARG A 15 -23.48 2.04 -5.60
CA ARG A 15 -22.39 1.64 -6.51
C ARG A 15 -21.00 1.74 -5.86
N LEU A 16 -20.75 2.73 -5.01
CA LEU A 16 -19.46 2.87 -4.33
C LEU A 16 -19.26 1.79 -3.26
N VAL A 17 -20.31 1.45 -2.50
CA VAL A 17 -20.25 0.37 -1.51
C VAL A 17 -19.92 -0.97 -2.18
N GLN A 18 -20.51 -1.27 -3.33
CA GLN A 18 -20.18 -2.46 -4.13
C GLN A 18 -18.71 -2.48 -4.63
N ARG A 19 -18.02 -1.34 -4.59
CA ARG A 19 -16.60 -1.20 -4.95
C ARG A 19 -15.69 -1.01 -3.73
N ASN A 20 -16.18 -1.32 -2.53
CA ASN A 20 -15.47 -1.15 -1.26
C ASN A 20 -15.06 0.30 -0.96
N VAL A 21 -15.81 1.27 -1.48
CA VAL A 21 -15.63 2.69 -1.18
C VAL A 21 -16.73 3.15 -0.23
N LEU A 22 -16.34 3.62 0.94
CA LEU A 22 -17.25 4.19 1.93
C LEU A 22 -17.30 5.71 1.73
N ALA A 23 -18.42 6.21 1.21
CA ALA A 23 -18.67 7.64 1.09
C ALA A 23 -19.46 8.16 2.30
N MET A 24 -18.98 9.24 2.92
CA MET A 24 -19.63 9.83 4.10
C MET A 24 -20.90 10.62 3.76
N SER A 25 -21.09 11.02 2.50
CA SER A 25 -22.30 11.70 2.01
C SER A 25 -22.41 11.60 0.49
N GLY A 26 -23.62 11.75 -0.05
CA GLY A 26 -23.84 11.89 -1.50
C GLY A 26 -23.11 13.10 -2.10
N ARG A 27 -23.02 14.22 -1.35
CA ARG A 27 -22.27 15.41 -1.75
C ARG A 27 -20.78 15.13 -1.95
N ALA A 28 -20.18 14.24 -1.15
CA ALA A 28 -18.78 13.86 -1.33
C ALA A 28 -18.57 13.09 -2.66
N VAL A 29 -19.55 12.29 -3.07
CA VAL A 29 -19.54 11.57 -4.36
C VAL A 29 -19.64 12.55 -5.53
N GLU A 30 -20.56 13.51 -5.45
CA GLU A 30 -20.73 14.54 -6.47
C GLU A 30 -19.48 15.40 -6.60
N ALA A 31 -18.94 15.88 -5.48
CA ALA A 31 -17.72 16.69 -5.45
C ALA A 31 -16.51 15.93 -6.04
N ALA A 32 -16.40 14.63 -5.76
CA ALA A 32 -15.35 13.79 -6.35
C ALA A 32 -15.51 13.59 -7.87
N GLY A 33 -16.70 13.81 -8.44
CA GLY A 33 -16.92 13.80 -9.88
C GLY A 33 -16.43 15.06 -10.60
N ASP A 34 -16.26 16.16 -9.88
CA ASP A 34 -15.88 17.49 -10.41
C ASP A 34 -14.39 17.81 -10.20
N VAL A 35 -13.59 16.87 -9.69
CA VAL A 35 -12.15 17.07 -9.50
C VAL A 35 -11.37 16.77 -10.78
N SER A 36 -10.42 17.64 -11.13
CA SER A 36 -9.53 17.46 -12.29
C SER A 36 -8.14 16.95 -11.91
N THR A 37 -7.81 16.90 -10.63
CA THR A 37 -6.47 16.51 -10.14
C THR A 37 -6.60 15.66 -8.90
N LEU A 38 -5.89 14.53 -8.90
CA LEU A 38 -5.82 13.59 -7.79
C LEU A 38 -4.42 13.63 -7.19
N LEU A 39 -4.33 13.94 -5.91
CA LEU A 39 -3.11 13.81 -5.14
C LEU A 39 -3.16 12.49 -4.39
N LEU A 40 -2.20 11.61 -4.64
CA LEU A 40 -2.07 10.34 -3.96
C LEU A 40 -0.92 10.42 -2.97
N ASP A 41 -1.19 10.08 -1.71
CA ASP A 41 -0.11 9.87 -0.75
C ASP A 41 0.63 8.57 -1.08
N LYS A 42 1.94 8.56 -0.86
CA LYS A 42 2.78 7.41 -1.19
C LYS A 42 2.88 6.42 -0.03
N THR A 43 3.14 6.90 1.19
CA THR A 43 3.57 6.08 2.31
C THR A 43 2.36 5.60 3.11
N GLY A 44 2.10 4.30 3.14
CA GLY A 44 0.90 3.74 3.78
C GLY A 44 -0.37 3.82 2.91
N THR A 45 -0.29 4.42 1.72
CA THR A 45 -1.38 4.49 0.73
C THR A 45 -1.02 3.73 -0.54
N ILE A 46 -0.08 4.25 -1.37
CA ILE A 46 0.41 3.51 -2.55
C ILE A 46 1.35 2.36 -2.14
N THR A 47 2.19 2.61 -1.14
CA THR A 47 3.18 1.65 -0.62
C THR A 47 2.82 1.26 0.81
N LEU A 48 3.31 0.11 1.29
CA LEU A 48 3.07 -0.36 2.66
C LEU A 48 3.69 0.54 3.74
N GLY A 49 4.59 1.45 3.35
CA GLY A 49 5.13 2.48 4.23
C GLY A 49 6.31 2.05 5.11
N ASN A 50 6.72 0.78 5.05
CA ASN A 50 7.96 0.28 5.64
C ASN A 50 8.98 -0.07 4.55
N ARG A 51 10.28 0.05 4.87
CA ARG A 51 11.35 -0.43 3.98
C ARG A 51 11.53 -1.92 4.18
N GLN A 52 11.79 -2.63 3.09
CA GLN A 52 12.03 -4.06 3.11
C GLN A 52 13.29 -4.36 2.30
N ALA A 53 14.06 -5.35 2.75
CA ALA A 53 15.15 -5.91 1.98
C ALA A 53 14.60 -6.43 0.64
N ALA A 54 15.25 -6.05 -0.46
CA ALA A 54 14.80 -6.37 -1.81
C ALA A 54 15.80 -7.23 -2.59
N GLU A 55 17.10 -7.13 -2.28
CA GLU A 55 18.17 -7.82 -2.99
C GLU A 55 19.41 -7.96 -2.10
N PHE A 56 20.15 -9.06 -2.26
CA PHE A 56 21.50 -9.20 -1.73
C PHE A 56 22.51 -8.86 -2.82
N VAL A 57 23.26 -7.78 -2.64
CA VAL A 57 24.26 -7.33 -3.62
C VAL A 57 25.67 -7.63 -3.08
N PRO A 58 26.27 -8.78 -3.43
CA PRO A 58 27.60 -9.14 -2.94
C PRO A 58 28.69 -8.29 -3.57
N VAL A 59 29.74 -8.03 -2.80
CA VAL A 59 30.98 -7.46 -3.31
C VAL A 59 31.77 -8.50 -4.12
N GLN A 60 32.73 -8.05 -4.92
CA GLN A 60 33.52 -8.93 -5.78
C GLN A 60 34.20 -10.05 -4.97
N GLY A 61 34.05 -11.29 -5.43
CA GLY A 61 34.66 -12.46 -4.82
C GLY A 61 33.84 -13.11 -3.69
N VAL A 62 32.67 -12.55 -3.34
CA VAL A 62 31.72 -13.14 -2.38
C VAL A 62 30.54 -13.74 -3.13
N LYS A 63 30.12 -14.94 -2.74
CA LYS A 63 28.89 -15.53 -3.29
C LYS A 63 27.67 -14.90 -2.63
N GLU A 64 26.61 -14.71 -3.40
CA GLU A 64 25.33 -14.19 -2.88
C GLU A 64 24.80 -15.04 -1.71
N THR A 65 24.97 -16.36 -1.77
CA THR A 65 24.57 -17.27 -0.68
C THR A 65 25.34 -17.03 0.62
N GLU A 66 26.64 -16.75 0.53
CA GLU A 66 27.47 -16.48 1.71
C GLU A 66 27.06 -15.15 2.37
N LEU A 67 26.73 -14.15 1.55
CA LEU A 67 26.16 -12.89 2.03
C LEU A 67 24.79 -13.09 2.69
N ALA A 68 23.89 -13.85 2.05
CA ALA A 68 22.55 -14.11 2.55
C ALA A 68 22.57 -14.84 3.91
N ASP A 69 23.41 -15.87 4.05
CA ASP A 69 23.59 -16.61 5.30
C ASP A 69 24.10 -15.70 6.43
N ALA A 70 25.13 -14.91 6.16
CA ALA A 70 25.69 -13.97 7.14
C ALA A 70 24.68 -12.89 7.54
N ALA A 71 23.95 -12.35 6.57
CA ALA A 71 22.92 -11.34 6.79
C ALA A 71 21.75 -11.89 7.61
N GLN A 72 21.32 -13.13 7.32
CA GLN A 72 20.27 -13.81 8.08
C GLN A 72 20.69 -13.97 9.54
N LEU A 73 21.86 -14.58 9.81
CA LEU A 73 22.37 -14.81 11.16
C LEU A 73 22.51 -13.52 11.96
N SER A 74 23.01 -12.45 11.32
CA SER A 74 23.17 -11.15 11.95
C SER A 74 21.84 -10.46 12.27
N SER A 75 20.80 -10.75 11.48
CA SER A 75 19.47 -10.14 11.62
C SER A 75 18.51 -10.97 12.48
N LEU A 76 18.89 -12.17 12.94
CA LEU A 76 18.02 -13.06 13.72
C LEU A 76 17.48 -12.43 15.01
N ALA A 77 18.27 -11.56 15.65
CA ALA A 77 17.88 -10.85 16.87
C ALA A 77 17.27 -9.46 16.60
N ASP A 78 17.23 -9.02 15.34
CA ASP A 78 16.67 -7.71 14.97
C ASP A 78 15.16 -7.84 14.71
N GLU A 79 14.37 -7.44 15.69
CA GLU A 79 12.90 -7.50 15.63
C GLU A 79 12.25 -6.34 14.86
N THR A 80 13.05 -5.39 14.33
CA THR A 80 12.51 -4.31 13.50
C THR A 80 11.89 -4.85 12.20
N PRO A 81 10.96 -4.11 11.55
CA PRO A 81 10.45 -4.49 10.23
C PRO A 81 11.57 -4.73 9.20
N GLU A 82 12.62 -3.91 9.24
CA GLU A 82 13.78 -4.00 8.37
C GLU A 82 14.59 -5.28 8.64
N GLY A 83 14.98 -5.55 9.89
CA GLY A 83 15.72 -6.77 10.26
C GLY A 83 14.97 -8.04 9.89
N ARG A 84 13.66 -8.09 10.20
CA ARG A 84 12.80 -9.22 9.81
C ARG A 84 12.71 -9.39 8.30
N SER A 85 12.70 -8.30 7.54
CA SER A 85 12.64 -8.40 6.06
C SER A 85 13.89 -9.04 5.46
N ILE A 86 15.07 -8.85 6.07
CA ILE A 86 16.31 -9.52 5.65
C ILE A 86 16.21 -11.02 5.88
N VAL A 87 15.72 -11.44 7.05
CA VAL A 87 15.53 -12.87 7.39
C VAL A 87 14.52 -13.54 6.45
N VAL A 88 13.47 -12.82 6.05
CA VAL A 88 12.47 -13.29 5.07
C VAL A 88 13.08 -13.42 3.68
N LEU A 89 13.87 -12.44 3.24
CA LEU A 89 14.51 -12.46 1.92
C LEU A 89 15.56 -13.59 1.80
N ALA A 90 16.23 -13.95 2.89
CA ALA A 90 17.22 -15.02 2.93
C ALA A 90 16.63 -16.45 2.95
N LYS A 91 15.31 -16.61 3.03
CA LYS A 91 14.63 -17.91 2.96
C LYS A 91 14.30 -18.29 1.52
#